data_AF-A0A7Y5SC13-F1
#
_entry.id   AF-A0A7Y5SC13-F1
#
_cell.length_a   1.000
_cell.length_b   1.000
_cell.length_c   1.000
_cell.angle_alpha   90.00
_cell.angle_beta   90.00
_cell.angle_gamma   90.00
#
_symmetry.space_group_name_H-M   'P 1'
#
loop_
_entity.id
_entity.type
_entity.pdbx_description
1 polymer ?
#
loop_
_entity_poly.entity_id
_entity_poly.type
_entity_poly.pdbx_seq_one_letter_code
_entity_poly.pdbx_strand_id
1 'polypeptide(L)'
;MARARRDRRHTTEKRGWFDAEAFYEALDPDVDGLAALAAWSGLSADDYVRSAEARPTPEPLALITTHLRGDKNLSPEAATALDELIKATYHRLRIKE
;
A
#
# COMPACT_ATOMS: atom_id res chain seq x y z
N MET A 1 63.56 3.05 -31.40
CA MET A 1 62.42 2.19 -31.79
C MET A 1 61.78 1.62 -30.53
N ALA A 2 60.44 1.66 -30.44
CA ALA A 2 59.53 0.79 -29.67
C ALA A 2 58.45 1.61 -28.94
N ARG A 3 57.24 1.54 -29.51
CA ARG A 3 55.96 2.06 -29.05
C ARG A 3 55.39 1.04 -28.05
N ALA A 4 54.87 1.48 -26.91
CA ALA A 4 54.04 0.62 -26.07
C ALA A 4 52.80 1.40 -25.59
N ARG A 5 51.77 1.41 -26.45
CA ARG A 5 50.39 1.60 -26.01
C ARG A 5 50.08 0.45 -25.06
N ARG A 6 49.86 0.72 -23.79
CA ARG A 6 49.33 -0.31 -22.89
C ARG A 6 47.81 -0.17 -22.87
N ASP A 7 47.22 -1.13 -23.55
CA ASP A 7 45.81 -1.38 -23.71
C ASP A 7 45.11 -1.64 -22.37
N ARG A 8 43.86 -1.23 -22.33
CA ARG A 8 42.87 -1.41 -21.29
C ARG A 8 42.67 -2.90 -21.04
N ARG A 9 42.50 -3.32 -19.78
CA ARG A 9 41.63 -4.45 -19.41
C ARG A 9 41.35 -4.38 -17.91
N HIS A 10 40.18 -3.84 -17.57
CA HIS A 10 39.53 -4.09 -16.28
C HIS A 10 39.34 -5.60 -16.16
N THR A 11 40.01 -6.21 -15.19
CA THR A 11 39.82 -7.61 -14.84
C THR A 11 38.64 -7.71 -13.89
N THR A 12 37.46 -8.07 -14.39
CA THR A 12 36.42 -8.63 -13.53
C THR A 12 36.58 -10.14 -13.52
N GLU A 13 37.19 -10.63 -12.44
CA GLU A 13 37.30 -12.04 -12.11
C GLU A 13 35.89 -12.55 -11.76
N LYS A 14 35.23 -13.25 -12.68
CA LYS A 14 33.94 -13.92 -12.44
C LYS A 14 34.16 -15.13 -11.51
N ARG A 15 34.14 -14.91 -10.20
CA ARG A 15 33.83 -15.97 -9.22
C ARG A 15 32.33 -15.93 -8.96
N GLY A 16 31.61 -16.89 -9.56
CA GLY A 16 30.15 -17.03 -9.47
C GLY A 16 29.47 -16.69 -10.80
N TRP A 17 28.80 -17.67 -11.41
CA TRP A 17 28.02 -17.50 -12.64
C TRP A 17 26.66 -16.81 -12.39
N PHE A 18 26.34 -16.56 -11.12
CA PHE A 18 25.11 -15.92 -10.68
C PHE A 18 25.43 -14.57 -10.03
N ASP A 19 24.89 -13.50 -10.61
CA ASP A 19 24.92 -12.16 -10.03
C ASP A 19 23.68 -12.01 -9.15
N ALA A 20 23.86 -12.29 -7.85
CA ALA A 20 22.77 -12.21 -6.89
C ALA A 20 22.26 -10.78 -6.74
N GLU A 21 23.14 -9.79 -6.83
CA GLU A 21 22.78 -8.38 -6.69
C GLU A 21 21.82 -7.97 -7.83
N ALA A 22 22.18 -8.31 -9.08
CA ALA A 22 21.32 -8.06 -10.23
C ALA A 22 19.98 -8.83 -10.17
N PHE A 23 19.97 -10.02 -9.58
CA PHE A 23 18.75 -10.80 -9.38
C PHE A 23 17.83 -10.17 -8.32
N TYR A 24 18.40 -9.71 -7.20
CA TYR A 24 17.65 -9.03 -6.14
C TYR A 24 17.16 -7.64 -6.57
N GLU A 25 17.92 -6.92 -7.40
CA GLU A 25 17.44 -5.68 -8.03
C GLU A 25 16.30 -5.93 -9.03
N ALA A 26 16.34 -7.04 -9.78
CA ALA A 26 15.27 -7.44 -10.70
C ALA A 26 14.02 -8.02 -10.02
N LEU A 27 14.08 -8.28 -8.71
CA LEU A 27 12.96 -8.73 -7.89
C LEU A 27 12.07 -7.58 -7.40
N ASP A 28 12.41 -6.33 -7.76
CA ASP A 28 11.56 -5.18 -7.46
C ASP A 28 10.19 -5.38 -8.13
N PRO A 29 9.08 -5.42 -7.35
CA PRO A 29 7.76 -5.64 -7.92
C PRO A 29 7.43 -4.53 -8.93
N ASP A 30 6.79 -4.91 -10.05
CA ASP A 30 6.36 -3.97 -11.09
C ASP A 30 5.33 -2.95 -10.55
N VAL A 31 5.85 -1.81 -10.07
CA VAL A 31 5.06 -0.70 -9.53
C VAL A 31 4.20 -0.06 -10.60
N ASP A 32 4.73 0.05 -11.82
CA ASP A 32 4.03 0.69 -12.94
C ASP A 32 2.84 -0.16 -13.40
N GLY A 33 3.01 -1.47 -13.48
CA GLY A 33 1.93 -2.41 -13.79
C GLY A 33 0.83 -2.41 -12.72
N LEU A 34 1.20 -2.39 -11.44
CA LEU A 34 0.24 -2.28 -10.34
C LEU A 34 -0.54 -0.95 -10.42
N ALA A 35 0.15 0.17 -10.65
CA ALA A 35 -0.47 1.48 -10.76
C ALA A 35 -1.45 1.55 -11.94
N ALA A 36 -1.09 0.98 -13.09
CA ALA A 36 -1.95 0.93 -14.27
C ALA A 36 -3.23 0.10 -14.01
N LEU A 37 -3.11 -1.06 -13.34
CA LEU A 37 -4.25 -1.90 -12.98
C LEU A 37 -5.17 -1.24 -11.95
N ALA A 38 -4.59 -0.59 -10.93
CA ALA A 38 -5.34 0.17 -9.93
C ALA A 38 -6.17 1.29 -10.59
N ALA A 39 -5.55 2.06 -11.50
CA ALA A 39 -6.24 3.10 -12.26
C ALA A 39 -7.38 2.55 -13.14
N TRP A 40 -7.17 1.41 -13.80
CA TRP A 40 -8.21 0.78 -14.62
C TRP A 40 -9.41 0.27 -13.80
N SER A 41 -9.13 -0.32 -12.64
CA SER A 41 -10.15 -0.92 -11.76
C SER A 41 -10.84 0.09 -10.83
N GLY A 42 -10.32 1.30 -10.70
CA GLY A 42 -10.78 2.29 -9.73
C GLY A 42 -10.44 1.93 -8.28
N LEU A 43 -9.52 0.99 -8.07
CA LEU A 43 -9.03 0.58 -6.76
C LEU A 43 -7.83 1.42 -6.34
N SER A 44 -7.59 1.54 -5.04
CA SER A 44 -6.41 2.22 -4.50
C SER A 44 -5.22 1.26 -4.44
N ALA A 45 -4.10 1.61 -5.06
CA ALA A 45 -2.88 0.78 -5.02
C ALA A 45 -2.35 0.59 -3.59
N ASP A 46 -2.56 1.59 -2.73
CA ASP A 46 -2.22 1.56 -1.30
C ASP A 46 -2.87 0.41 -0.53
N ASP A 47 -4.01 -0.11 -1.01
CA ASP A 47 -4.70 -1.21 -0.34
C ASP A 47 -4.00 -2.56 -0.58
N TYR A 48 -3.11 -2.63 -1.58
CA TYR A 48 -2.42 -3.85 -2.02
C TYR A 48 -0.90 -3.80 -1.77
N VAL A 49 -0.34 -2.62 -1.53
CA VAL A 49 1.06 -2.46 -1.13
C VAL A 49 1.19 -2.68 0.37
N ARG A 50 1.85 -3.77 0.74
CA ARG A 50 2.12 -4.09 2.15
C ARG A 50 3.26 -3.22 2.68
N SER A 51 2.94 -2.08 3.30
CA SER A 51 3.91 -1.32 4.09
C SER A 51 4.38 -2.16 5.29
N ALA A 52 5.65 -2.07 5.66
CA ALA A 52 6.21 -2.75 6.84
C ALA A 52 5.47 -2.36 8.13
N GLU A 53 4.84 -1.19 8.13
CA GLU A 53 3.90 -0.72 9.14
C GLU A 53 2.49 -1.07 8.67
N ALA A 54 1.86 -2.06 9.29
CA ALA A 54 0.44 -2.31 9.07
C ALA A 54 -0.34 -1.04 9.47
N ARG A 55 -1.05 -0.41 8.53
CA ARG A 55 -1.96 0.68 8.89
C ARG A 55 -2.98 0.12 9.88
N PRO A 56 -3.23 0.79 11.02
CA PRO A 56 -4.25 0.35 11.94
C PRO A 56 -5.58 0.33 11.19
N THR A 57 -6.18 -0.85 11.07
CA THR A 57 -7.51 -1.00 10.49
C THR A 57 -8.47 -0.21 11.39
N PRO A 58 -9.13 0.83 10.86
CA PRO A 58 -10.04 1.62 11.68
C PRO A 58 -11.17 0.74 12.20
N GLU A 59 -11.52 0.92 13.48
CA GLU A 59 -12.65 0.22 14.09
C GLU A 59 -13.91 0.41 13.24
N PRO A 60 -14.73 -0.65 13.00
CA PRO A 60 -15.90 -0.57 12.13
C PRO A 60 -16.86 0.56 12.48
N LEU A 61 -17.01 0.85 13.77
CA LEU A 61 -17.86 1.94 14.25
C LEU A 61 -17.32 3.31 13.81
N ALA A 62 -16.00 3.52 13.81
CA ALA A 62 -15.36 4.76 13.37
C ALA A 62 -15.58 5.01 11.87
N LEU A 63 -15.53 3.96 11.04
CA LEU A 63 -15.85 4.05 9.62
C LEU A 63 -17.30 4.49 9.40
N ILE A 64 -18.26 3.87 10.09
CA ILE A 64 -19.68 4.24 9.99
C ILE A 64 -19.88 5.71 10.39
N THR A 65 -19.27 6.17 11.49
CA THR A 65 -19.39 7.57 11.91
C THR A 65 -18.85 8.55 10.86
N THR A 66 -17.78 8.17 10.16
CA THR A 66 -17.15 8.99 9.12
C THR A 66 -18.04 9.10 7.90
N HIS A 67 -18.66 7.99 7.47
CA HIS A 67 -19.59 7.98 6.35
C HIS A 67 -20.83 8.83 6.62
N LEU A 68 -21.42 8.74 7.82
CA LEU A 68 -22.61 9.53 8.18
C LEU A 68 -22.33 11.04 8.17
N ARG A 69 -21.14 11.46 8.62
CA ARG A 69 -20.73 12.88 8.61
C ARG A 69 -20.42 13.40 7.21
N GLY A 70 -19.97 12.53 6.31
CA GLY A 70 -19.65 12.88 4.92
C GLY A 70 -20.84 12.84 3.96
N ASP A 71 -21.99 12.32 4.40
CA ASP A 71 -23.18 12.17 3.55
C ASP A 71 -23.86 13.52 3.30
N LYS A 72 -23.88 13.93 2.03
CA LYS A 72 -24.51 15.19 1.58
C LYS A 72 -26.04 15.15 1.62
N ASN A 73 -26.63 13.97 1.79
CA ASN A 73 -28.09 13.79 1.87
C ASN A 73 -28.61 13.92 3.30
N LEU A 74 -27.73 14.01 4.30
CA LEU A 74 -28.10 14.14 5.70
C LEU A 74 -27.84 15.57 6.19
N SER A 75 -28.76 16.09 6.99
CA SER A 75 -28.44 17.28 7.80
C SER A 75 -27.43 16.91 8.89
N PRO A 76 -26.64 17.87 9.41
CA PRO A 76 -25.73 17.61 10.53
C PRO A 76 -26.43 17.00 11.76
N GLU A 77 -27.66 17.44 12.04
CA GLU A 77 -28.48 16.94 13.13
C GLU A 77 -28.93 15.49 12.87
N ALA A 78 -29.37 15.18 11.65
CA ALA A 78 -29.77 13.83 11.26
C ALA A 78 -28.58 12.85 11.30
N ALA A 79 -27.41 13.26 10.81
CA ALA A 79 -26.18 12.47 10.88
C ALA A 79 -25.77 12.19 12.33
N THR A 80 -25.92 13.17 13.22
CA THR A 80 -25.63 13.01 14.66
C THR A 80 -26.62 12.05 15.33
N ALA A 81 -27.92 12.19 15.06
CA ALA A 81 -28.93 11.30 15.61
C ALA A 81 -28.74 9.83 15.18
N LEU A 82 -28.37 9.60 13.91
CA LEU A 82 -28.04 8.28 13.40
C LEU A 82 -26.76 7.71 14.04
N ASP A 83 -25.72 8.53 14.20
CA ASP A 83 -24.48 8.14 14.87
C ASP A 83 -24.74 7.67 16.32
N GLU A 84 -25.53 8.43 17.09
CA GLU A 84 -25.91 8.06 18.45
C GLU A 84 -26.71 6.76 18.52
N LEU A 85 -27.71 6.60 17.65
CA LEU A 85 -28.54 5.39 17.59
C LEU A 85 -27.69 4.16 17.24
N ILE A 86 -26.79 4.28 16.27
CA ILE A 86 -25.91 3.20 15.85
C ILE A 86 -24.93 2.85 16.97
N LYS A 87 -24.30 3.83 17.62
CA LYS A 87 -23.41 3.60 18.76
C LYS A 87 -24.10 2.85 19.89
N ALA A 88 -25.29 3.31 20.29
CA ALA A 88 -26.06 2.69 21.35
C ALA A 88 -26.42 1.23 21.02
N THR A 89 -26.85 0.98 19.78
CA THR A 89 -27.23 -0.36 19.31
C THR A 89 -26.02 -1.27 19.16
N TYR A 90 -24.93 -0.76 18.59
CA TYR A 90 -23.69 -1.49 18.38
C TYR A 90 -23.09 -1.95 19.71
N HIS A 91 -23.05 -1.09 20.72
CA HIS A 91 -22.56 -1.49 22.05
C HIS A 91 -23.42 -2.56 22.71
N ARG A 92 -24.72 -2.59 22.44
CA ARG A 92 -25.64 -3.61 22.97
C ARG A 92 -25.48 -4.95 22.26
N LEU A 93 -25.23 -4.95 20.95
CA LEU A 93 -25.17 -6.15 20.13
C LEU A 93 -23.75 -6.71 19.96
N ARG A 94 -22.71 -5.91 20.26
CA ARG A 94 -21.33 -6.37 20.22
C ARG A 94 -21.16 -7.51 21.20
N ILE A 95 -20.71 -8.64 20.68
CA ILE A 95 -20.35 -9.81 21.48
C ILE A 95 -19.20 -9.37 22.39
N LYS A 96 -19.42 -9.47 23.71
CA LYS A 96 -18.35 -9.36 24.69
C LYS A 96 -17.69 -10.73 24.75
N GLU A 97 -16.45 -10.81 24.29
CA GLU A 97 -15.57 -11.92 24.69
C GLU A 97 -15.13 -11.75 26.14
#